data_AF-A0A497LDT8-F1
#
_entry.id   AF-A0A497LDT8-F1
#
_cell.length_a   1.000
_cell.length_b   1.000
_cell.length_c   1.000
_cell.angle_alpha   90.00
_cell.angle_beta   90.00
_cell.angle_gamma   90.00
#
_symmetry.space_group_name_H-M   'P 1'
#
loop_
_entity.id
_entity.type
_entity.pdbx_description
1 polymer ?
#
loop_
_entity_poly.entity_id
_entity_poly.type
_entity_poly.pdbx_seq_one_letter_code
_entity_poly.pdbx_strand_id
1 'polypeptide(L)'
;MAEQAHPSQVEGLASRAEYERLLERAYAQMPEGPVERTERLEIPRPRITIVGSRTIFHNFKDFCEAVNRKPEFCLRFFSRELATAGYFDGIRAIFQGVFEEDTIERLIQIFLRDYVICPVCKRPDTHIVKEKRIMFLICDACGAKSPVRPL
;
A
#
# COMPACT_ATOMS: atom_id res chain seq x y z
N MET A 1 4.54 44.62 13.25
CA MET A 1 3.84 44.90 11.98
C MET A 1 4.49 44.00 10.94
N ALA A 2 3.97 42.79 10.66
CA ALA A 2 2.77 42.53 9.83
C ALA A 2 2.92 43.27 8.49
N GLU A 3 2.89 42.65 7.31
CA GLU A 3 1.94 41.65 6.85
C GLU A 3 2.41 41.15 5.45
N GLN A 4 2.43 39.83 5.26
CA GLN A 4 2.02 39.02 4.08
C GLN A 4 2.10 39.57 2.63
N ALA A 5 2.64 38.75 1.71
CA ALA A 5 1.93 38.07 0.60
C ALA A 5 2.74 37.95 -0.72
N HIS A 6 2.77 36.72 -1.29
CA HIS A 6 3.36 36.30 -2.58
C HIS A 6 2.79 37.01 -3.82
N PRO A 7 3.54 37.05 -4.94
CA PRO A 7 3.07 36.35 -6.14
C PRO A 7 4.18 35.73 -7.04
N SER A 8 3.93 34.51 -7.52
CA SER A 8 4.31 33.97 -8.85
C SER A 8 5.67 34.37 -9.48
N GLN A 9 6.70 33.53 -9.38
CA GLN A 9 7.82 33.52 -10.31
C GLN A 9 7.86 32.19 -11.09
N VAL A 10 6.92 32.06 -12.01
CA VAL A 10 7.11 31.29 -13.24
C VAL A 10 7.51 32.29 -14.32
N GLU A 11 8.77 32.75 -14.27
CA GLU A 11 9.36 33.51 -15.36
C GLU A 11 9.55 32.57 -16.56
N GLY A 12 9.03 32.99 -17.71
CA GLY A 12 8.69 32.12 -18.83
C GLY A 12 9.85 31.39 -19.49
N LEU A 13 9.51 30.30 -20.18
CA LEU A 13 10.36 29.64 -21.17
C LEU A 13 10.78 30.68 -22.22
N ALA A 14 12.03 31.19 -22.18
CA ALA A 14 12.42 32.35 -22.97
C ALA A 14 12.58 32.04 -24.47
N SER A 15 12.61 30.76 -24.86
CA SER A 15 12.48 30.31 -26.25
C SER A 15 12.14 28.83 -26.32
N ARG A 16 11.53 28.37 -27.43
CA ARG A 16 11.32 26.95 -27.72
C ARG A 16 12.64 26.14 -27.61
N ALA A 17 13.75 26.73 -28.01
CA ALA A 17 15.07 26.11 -27.95
C ALA A 17 15.57 25.90 -26.51
N GLU A 18 15.20 26.76 -25.57
CA GLU A 18 15.55 26.61 -24.15
C GLU A 18 14.75 25.49 -23.49
N TYR A 19 13.45 25.40 -23.81
CA TYR A 19 12.60 24.28 -23.40
C TYR A 19 13.16 22.94 -23.90
N GLU A 20 13.52 22.85 -25.18
CA GLU A 20 14.06 21.63 -25.79
C GLU A 20 15.39 21.20 -25.13
N ARG A 21 16.29 22.15 -24.82
CA ARG A 21 17.53 21.85 -24.10
C ARG A 21 17.32 21.32 -22.68
N LEU A 22 16.40 21.93 -21.93
CA LEU A 22 16.05 21.47 -20.58
C LEU A 22 15.38 20.10 -20.61
N LEU A 23 14.55 19.85 -21.62
CA LEU A 23 13.89 18.57 -21.84
C LEU A 23 14.88 17.46 -22.18
N GLU A 24 15.82 17.72 -23.09
CA GLU A 24 16.85 16.76 -23.50
C GLU A 24 17.78 16.41 -22.33
N ARG A 25 18.15 17.40 -21.52
CA ARG A 25 18.88 17.18 -20.26
C ARG A 25 18.10 16.29 -19.30
N ALA A 26 16.80 16.51 -19.15
CA ALA A 26 15.95 15.71 -18.26
C ALA A 26 15.83 14.26 -18.75
N TYR A 27 15.65 14.04 -20.06
CA TYR A 27 15.64 12.70 -20.63
C TYR A 27 16.97 11.97 -20.49
N ALA A 28 18.10 12.65 -20.66
CA ALA A 28 19.43 12.07 -20.48
C ALA A 28 19.74 11.65 -19.03
N GLN A 29 19.06 12.24 -18.03
CA GLN A 29 19.20 11.88 -16.62
C GLN A 29 18.19 10.82 -16.16
N MET A 30 17.15 10.54 -16.97
CA MET A 30 16.21 9.48 -16.65
C MET A 30 16.82 8.12 -17.01
N PRO A 31 16.58 7.07 -16.21
CA PRO A 31 17.03 5.73 -16.54
C PRO A 31 16.46 5.29 -17.90
N GLU A 32 17.31 4.79 -18.79
CA GLU A 32 16.93 4.30 -20.11
C GLU A 32 16.17 2.98 -19.98
N GLY A 33 14.83 3.06 -19.95
CA GLY A 33 13.98 1.90 -20.03
C GLY A 33 12.59 2.13 -19.43
N PRO A 34 11.59 1.32 -19.80
CA PRO A 34 10.35 1.27 -19.04
C PRO A 34 10.71 0.93 -17.61
N VAL A 35 10.35 1.83 -16.68
CA VAL A 35 10.45 1.61 -15.24
C VAL A 35 9.85 0.23 -14.98
N GLU A 36 10.70 -0.77 -14.71
CA GLU A 36 10.27 -2.15 -14.66
C GLU A 36 9.09 -2.24 -13.70
N ARG A 37 7.93 -2.66 -14.23
CA ARG A 37 6.80 -3.13 -13.42
C ARG A 37 7.24 -4.43 -12.80
N THR A 38 8.10 -4.35 -11.79
CA THR A 38 8.44 -5.53 -11.03
C THR A 38 7.24 -5.82 -10.16
N GLU A 39 6.29 -6.59 -10.71
CA GLU A 39 5.19 -7.25 -10.00
C GLU A 39 5.78 -8.33 -9.08
N ARG A 40 6.74 -7.97 -8.21
CA ARG A 40 7.43 -8.89 -7.28
C ARG A 40 6.50 -9.45 -6.21
N LEU A 41 5.26 -8.95 -6.10
CA LEU A 41 4.29 -9.52 -5.16
C LEU A 41 3.74 -10.84 -5.70
N GLU A 42 4.51 -11.90 -5.51
CA GLU A 42 3.98 -13.26 -5.54
C GLU A 42 3.22 -13.50 -4.24
N ILE A 43 1.92 -13.16 -4.24
CA ILE A 43 1.08 -13.32 -3.07
C ILE A 43 0.70 -14.80 -2.96
N PRO A 44 1.08 -15.49 -1.88
CA PRO A 44 0.71 -16.88 -1.71
C PRO A 44 -0.81 -17.00 -1.62
N ARG A 45 -1.39 -17.95 -2.36
CA ARG A 45 -2.84 -18.22 -2.29
C ARG A 45 -3.23 -18.55 -0.85
N PRO A 46 -4.30 -17.93 -0.31
CA PRO A 46 -4.69 -18.19 1.07
C PRO A 46 -5.12 -19.66 1.22
N ARG A 47 -4.69 -20.31 2.29
CA ARG A 47 -5.11 -21.67 2.67
C ARG A 47 -6.04 -21.57 3.84
N ILE A 48 -7.33 -21.73 3.56
CA ILE A 48 -8.39 -21.54 4.54
C ILE A 48 -9.04 -22.87 4.88
N THR A 49 -9.35 -23.07 6.17
CA THR A 49 -10.09 -24.24 6.63
C THR A 49 -11.16 -23.81 7.62
N ILE A 50 -12.38 -24.28 7.39
CA ILE A 50 -13.51 -24.04 8.28
C ILE A 50 -13.60 -25.24 9.24
N VAL A 51 -13.50 -24.97 10.53
CA VAL A 51 -13.63 -25.98 11.59
C VAL A 51 -14.78 -25.57 12.51
N GLY A 52 -15.94 -26.20 12.31
CA GLY A 52 -17.17 -25.86 13.03
C GLY A 52 -17.60 -24.42 12.73
N SER A 53 -17.62 -23.57 13.76
CA SER A 53 -17.96 -22.14 13.66
C SER A 53 -16.74 -21.22 13.58
N ARG A 54 -15.55 -21.75 13.28
CA ARG A 54 -14.29 -21.00 13.23
C ARG A 54 -13.63 -21.16 11.87
N THR A 55 -13.04 -20.09 11.36
CA THR A 55 -12.28 -20.10 10.11
C THR A 55 -10.81 -19.90 10.42
N ILE A 56 -9.97 -20.81 9.93
CA ILE A 56 -8.52 -20.82 10.17
C ILE A 56 -7.82 -20.46 8.87
N PHE A 57 -6.99 -19.44 8.91
CA PHE A 57 -6.12 -19.00 7.83
C PHE A 57 -4.68 -19.47 8.14
N HIS A 58 -4.24 -20.53 7.47
CA HIS A 58 -3.00 -21.24 7.83
C HIS A 58 -1.72 -20.49 7.45
N ASN A 59 -1.67 -19.91 6.25
CA ASN A 59 -0.50 -19.20 5.71
C ASN A 59 -0.55 -17.68 5.94
N PHE A 60 -1.12 -17.26 7.07
CA PHE A 60 -1.25 -15.85 7.40
C PHE A 60 0.13 -15.18 7.62
N LYS A 61 1.09 -15.89 8.23
CA LYS A 61 2.46 -15.40 8.41
C LYS A 61 3.13 -15.13 7.06
N ASP A 62 3.09 -16.10 6.15
CA ASP A 62 3.68 -15.99 4.81
C ASP A 62 3.06 -14.83 4.02
N PHE A 63 1.74 -14.64 4.15
CA PHE A 63 1.04 -13.49 3.57
C PHE A 63 1.56 -12.16 4.14
N CYS A 64 1.72 -12.05 5.46
CA CYS A 64 2.24 -10.82 6.09
C CYS A 64 3.69 -10.53 5.67
N GLU A 65 4.51 -11.57 5.52
CA GLU A 65 5.89 -11.46 5.05
C GLU A 65 5.96 -11.05 3.58
N ALA A 66 5.15 -11.67 2.71
CA ALA A 66 5.07 -11.33 1.29
C ALA A 66 4.66 -9.87 1.05
N VAL A 67 3.78 -9.35 1.90
CA VAL A 67 3.28 -7.97 1.84
C VAL A 67 4.18 -7.00 2.62
N ASN A 68 5.19 -7.50 3.33
CA ASN A 68 6.08 -6.74 4.19
C ASN A 68 5.32 -5.84 5.19
N ARG A 69 4.37 -6.45 5.93
CA ARG A 69 3.53 -5.77 6.92
C ARG A 69 3.50 -6.51 8.25
N LYS A 70 3.29 -5.73 9.33
CA LYS A 70 3.16 -6.30 10.68
C LYS A 70 1.88 -7.16 10.76
N PRO A 71 1.97 -8.38 11.32
CA PRO A 71 0.82 -9.29 11.41
C PRO A 71 -0.34 -8.70 12.23
N GLU A 72 -0.03 -7.89 13.26
CA GLU A 72 -1.03 -7.18 14.05
C GLU A 72 -1.90 -6.24 13.21
N PHE A 73 -1.29 -5.53 12.25
CA PHE A 73 -2.01 -4.60 11.38
C PHE A 73 -2.93 -5.36 10.43
N CYS A 74 -2.42 -6.42 9.80
CA CYS A 74 -3.20 -7.30 8.94
C CYS A 74 -4.38 -7.92 9.71
N LEU A 75 -4.15 -8.40 10.94
CA LEU A 75 -5.20 -9.01 11.76
C LEU A 75 -6.31 -7.99 12.09
N ARG A 76 -5.95 -6.76 12.47
CA ARG A 76 -6.92 -5.69 12.73
C ARG A 76 -7.76 -5.35 11.50
N PHE A 77 -7.15 -5.37 10.30
CA PHE A 77 -7.89 -5.19 9.05
C PHE A 77 -8.93 -6.29 8.86
N PHE A 78 -8.51 -7.56 8.87
CA PHE A 78 -9.41 -8.68 8.63
C PHE A 78 -10.50 -8.79 9.70
N SER A 79 -10.18 -8.58 10.98
CA SER A 79 -11.18 -8.57 12.05
C SER A 79 -12.24 -7.48 11.87
N ARG A 80 -11.86 -6.31 11.36
CA ARG A 80 -12.81 -5.22 11.09
C ARG A 80 -13.70 -5.52 9.89
N GLU A 81 -13.13 -5.97 8.78
CA GLU A 81 -13.90 -6.26 7.56
C GLU A 81 -14.80 -7.50 7.72
N LEU A 82 -14.34 -8.52 8.46
CA LEU A 82 -15.13 -9.71 8.77
C LEU A 82 -16.09 -9.49 9.96
N ALA A 83 -16.07 -8.31 10.60
CA ALA A 83 -16.86 -7.99 11.80
C ALA A 83 -16.73 -9.02 12.93
N THR A 84 -15.56 -9.63 13.09
CA THR A 84 -15.33 -10.74 14.02
C THR A 84 -14.00 -10.62 14.75
N ALA A 85 -13.94 -11.20 15.96
CA ALA A 85 -12.70 -11.30 16.70
C ALA A 85 -11.76 -12.29 16.01
N GLY A 86 -10.51 -11.85 15.79
CA GLY A 86 -9.43 -12.64 15.23
C GLY A 86 -8.30 -12.83 16.25
N TYR A 87 -7.72 -14.01 16.29
CA TYR A 87 -6.53 -14.32 17.07
C TYR A 87 -5.40 -14.80 16.16
N PHE A 88 -4.17 -14.35 16.42
CA PHE A 88 -2.98 -14.77 15.68
C PHE A 88 -2.08 -15.64 16.57
N ASP A 89 -1.79 -16.85 16.10
CA ASP A 89 -1.03 -17.90 16.80
C ASP A 89 0.42 -17.97 16.29
N GLY A 90 0.96 -16.87 15.75
CA GLY A 90 2.32 -16.80 15.20
C GLY A 90 2.50 -17.35 13.78
N ILE A 91 1.72 -18.36 13.39
CA ILE A 91 1.75 -18.97 12.04
C ILE A 91 0.42 -18.73 11.33
N ARG A 92 -0.68 -19.01 12.02
CA ARG A 92 -2.06 -18.99 11.52
C ARG A 92 -2.90 -17.93 12.22
N ALA A 93 -3.91 -17.43 11.52
CA ALA A 93 -4.95 -16.58 12.10
C ALA A 93 -6.26 -17.37 12.24
N ILE A 94 -6.97 -17.17 13.36
CA ILE A 94 -8.23 -17.84 13.68
C ILE A 94 -9.29 -16.76 13.84
N PHE A 95 -10.35 -16.84 13.03
CA PHE A 95 -11.50 -15.95 13.08
C PHE A 95 -12.72 -16.70 13.59
N GLN A 96 -13.54 -16.03 14.41
CA GLN A 96 -14.81 -16.56 14.89
C GLN A 96 -15.89 -16.34 13.83
N GLY A 97 -16.22 -17.36 13.04
CA GLY A 97 -17.19 -17.28 11.95
C GLY A 97 -16.90 -18.31 10.87
N VAL A 98 -17.85 -18.46 9.95
CA VAL A 98 -17.72 -19.31 8.76
C VAL A 98 -17.53 -18.37 7.57
N PHE A 99 -16.35 -18.38 6.97
CA PHE A 99 -16.02 -17.54 5.82
C PHE A 99 -15.49 -18.40 4.68
N GLU A 100 -16.07 -18.19 3.50
CA GLU A 100 -15.63 -18.84 2.27
C GLU A 100 -14.29 -18.29 1.79
N GLU A 101 -13.53 -19.12 1.07
CA GLU A 101 -12.23 -18.77 0.50
C GLU A 101 -12.31 -17.54 -0.42
N ASP A 102 -13.31 -17.50 -1.31
CA ASP A 102 -13.59 -16.36 -2.20
C ASP A 102 -13.74 -15.03 -1.46
N THR A 103 -14.38 -15.04 -0.29
CA THR A 103 -14.59 -13.82 0.50
C THR A 103 -13.27 -13.30 1.03
N ILE A 104 -12.41 -14.20 1.54
CA ILE A 104 -11.10 -13.82 2.07
C ILE A 104 -10.17 -13.37 0.94
N GLU A 105 -10.22 -14.01 -0.24
CA GLU A 105 -9.44 -13.58 -1.40
C GLU A 105 -9.83 -12.17 -1.86
N ARG A 106 -11.13 -11.85 -1.90
CA ARG A 106 -11.59 -10.48 -2.20
C ARG A 106 -11.09 -9.47 -1.17
N LEU A 107 -11.12 -9.80 0.12
CA LEU A 107 -10.60 -8.94 1.18
C LEU A 107 -9.08 -8.72 1.06
N ILE A 108 -8.33 -9.75 0.67
CA ILE A 108 -6.90 -9.64 0.37
C ILE A 108 -6.68 -8.63 -0.77
N GLN A 109 -7.44 -8.73 -1.87
CA GLN A 109 -7.34 -7.80 -2.99
C GLN A 109 -7.63 -6.34 -2.59
N ILE A 110 -8.62 -6.13 -1.72
CA ILE A 110 -8.93 -4.80 -1.17
C ILE A 110 -7.78 -4.32 -0.27
N PHE A 111 -7.26 -5.19 0.61
CA PHE A 111 -6.14 -4.86 1.49
C PHE A 111 -4.91 -4.39 0.71
N LEU A 112 -4.55 -5.12 -0.34
CA LEU A 112 -3.40 -4.79 -1.18
C LEU A 112 -3.59 -3.44 -1.86
N ARG A 113 -4.77 -3.21 -2.43
CA ARG A 113 -5.09 -1.95 -3.10
C ARG A 113 -5.00 -0.74 -2.18
N ASP A 114 -5.50 -0.88 -0.95
CA ASP A 114 -5.68 0.28 -0.06
C ASP A 114 -4.47 0.52 0.86
N TYR A 115 -3.72 -0.52 1.23
CA TYR A 115 -2.68 -0.44 2.27
C TYR A 115 -1.26 -0.84 1.82
N VAL A 116 -1.10 -1.29 0.57
CA VAL A 116 0.17 -1.81 0.05
C VAL A 116 0.56 -1.12 -1.24
N ILE A 117 -0.36 -1.05 -2.20
CA ILE A 117 -0.10 -0.47 -3.52
C ILE A 117 -0.18 1.05 -3.41
N CYS A 118 0.88 1.73 -3.84
CA CYS A 118 0.87 3.19 -3.94
C CYS A 118 -0.12 3.65 -5.03
N PRO A 119 -1.01 4.63 -4.77
CA PRO A 119 -1.96 5.12 -5.77
C PRO A 119 -1.29 5.87 -6.94
N VAL A 120 -0.05 6.33 -6.75
CA VAL A 120 0.68 7.13 -7.76
C VAL A 120 1.52 6.24 -8.69
N CYS A 121 2.44 5.46 -8.12
CA CYS A 121 3.40 4.67 -8.89
C CYS A 121 3.03 3.18 -9.03
N LYS A 122 1.95 2.73 -8.38
CA LYS A 122 1.49 1.33 -8.34
C LYS A 122 2.54 0.33 -7.85
N ARG A 123 3.60 0.80 -7.19
CA ARG A 123 4.59 -0.05 -6.55
C ARG A 123 4.11 -0.47 -5.16
N PRO A 124 4.44 -1.70 -4.74
CA PRO A 124 4.12 -2.20 -3.40
C PRO A 124 5.13 -1.73 -2.33
N ASP A 125 6.20 -1.04 -2.73
CA ASP A 125 7.23 -0.48 -1.85
C ASP A 125 6.67 0.73 -1.07
N THR A 126 5.90 0.45 -0.04
CA THR A 126 5.27 1.44 0.82
C THR A 126 5.38 1.03 2.28
N HIS A 127 5.32 2.00 3.18
CA HIS A 127 5.25 1.77 4.62
C HIS A 127 4.15 2.65 5.25
N ILE A 128 3.59 2.19 6.37
CA ILE A 128 2.48 2.86 7.05
C ILE A 128 3.01 3.59 8.27
N VAL A 129 2.78 4.91 8.33
CA VAL A 129 3.14 5.77 9.47
C VAL A 129 1.87 6.28 10.12
N LYS A 130 1.75 6.08 11.43
CA LYS A 130 0.67 6.65 12.24
C LYS A 130 1.09 8.02 12.75
N GLU A 131 0.38 9.06 12.33
CA GLU A 131 0.61 10.43 12.79
C GLU A 131 -0.66 10.94 13.47
N LYS A 132 -0.60 11.05 14.81
CA LYS A 132 -1.74 11.41 15.67
C LYS A 132 -2.93 10.45 15.48
N ARG A 133 -4.04 10.94 14.90
CA ARG A 133 -5.29 10.20 14.66
C ARG A 133 -5.41 9.68 13.22
N ILE A 134 -4.44 9.98 12.36
CA ILE A 134 -4.48 9.67 10.93
C ILE A 134 -3.36 8.67 10.63
N MET A 135 -3.63 7.74 9.72
CA MET A 135 -2.62 6.84 9.19
C MET A 135 -2.23 7.32 7.78
N PHE A 136 -0.94 7.31 7.48
CA PHE A 136 -0.39 7.69 6.19
C PHE A 136 0.34 6.51 5.57
N LEU A 137 0.11 6.28 4.29
CA LEU A 137 0.91 5.41 3.45
C LEU A 137 1.97 6.27 2.77
N ILE A 138 3.24 5.95 3.02
CA ILE A 138 4.38 6.64 2.41
C ILE A 138 5.04 5.65 1.46
N CYS A 139 5.27 6.08 0.22
CA CYS A 139 5.96 5.26 -0.78
C CYS A 139 7.45 5.60 -0.81
N ASP A 140 8.30 4.59 -0.66
CA ASP A 140 9.76 4.77 -0.69
C ASP A 140 10.28 4.99 -2.11
N ALA A 141 9.53 4.57 -3.13
CA ALA A 141 9.91 4.74 -4.54
C ALA A 141 9.58 6.12 -5.12
N CYS A 142 8.47 6.75 -4.72
CA CYS A 142 8.04 8.05 -5.29
C CYS A 142 7.89 9.16 -4.24
N GLY A 143 8.06 8.88 -2.95
CA GLY A 143 7.89 9.86 -1.87
C GLY A 143 6.47 10.33 -1.63
N ALA A 144 5.47 9.77 -2.32
CA ALA A 144 4.08 10.16 -2.15
C ALA A 144 3.60 9.81 -0.73
N LYS A 145 2.98 10.79 -0.05
CA LYS A 145 2.30 10.63 1.24
C LYS A 145 0.79 10.65 0.99
N SER A 146 0.14 9.51 1.15
CA SER A 146 -1.31 9.37 0.96
C SER A 146 -1.99 9.06 2.30
N PRO A 147 -3.06 9.79 2.67
CA PRO A 147 -3.83 9.43 3.86
C PRO A 147 -4.59 8.12 3.59
N VAL A 148 -4.53 7.19 4.54
CA VAL A 148 -5.28 5.93 4.49
C VAL A 148 -6.30 5.85 5.62
N ARG A 149 -7.31 5.01 5.42
CA ARG A 149 -8.37 4.82 6.41
C ARG A 149 -7.74 4.28 7.72
N PRO A 150 -7.98 4.94 8.87
CA PRO A 150 -7.48 4.42 10.13
C PRO A 150 -8.24 3.14 10.50
N LEU A 151 -7.49 2.09 10.87
CA LEU A 151 -8.00 0.82 11.41
C LEU A 151 -8.15 0.86 12.93
#